data_AF-A0A482Z4Z9-F1
#
_entry.id   AF-A0A482Z4Z9-F1
#
_cell.length_a   1.000
_cell.length_b   1.000
_cell.length_c   1.000
_cell.angle_alpha   90.00
_cell.angle_beta   90.00
_cell.angle_gamma   90.00
#
_symmetry.space_group_name_H-M   'P 1'
#
loop_
_entity.id
_entity.type
_entity.pdbx_description
1 polymer ?
#
loop_
_entity_poly.entity_id
_entity_poly.type
_entity_poly.pdbx_seq_one_letter_code
_entity_poly.pdbx_strand_id
1 'polypeptide(L)'
;TYQNEGKDTIAQANLAITANTVNNQGGQLAAGGNLNIAVDTLNNTRNDTQNDTQDTIKTQGKTQGGLINDTQNDTQDTTKTQEKTQGGLIYAKNQLQITAANHLLNDKSSIVAEGDIVINDTNHDTNNDLNLVIDNKSGVIKADNNITIHAKTLNNTAYHYDTKQDDSDGYYGYDVNEKVVKSDYVMDQTLVLEQDEQVSTLASNPAFISALKDININLSDELFNSSSVISAKQDLSITANKVTNETDSVTTHKMYRKWGKKWVRSWETCGWHNWSYGCTTHYADETKFWDDTRSELAYSKNKGTLSAAQNLTINANESITNGETIQNNEFLGQVTTNYQDNPAVAEAIATNGQFKINKPTQAQPYVIETRNEFVDITQFKASQYLFARPNIRFLDPAMSSPITLGDAYWEHQQLQKQISEQTKQTRLYADYDMNATFDRLFDQSNEEYEKLTDEGVEITFGVSLSKAAIKALTQDIVWYENQTVELNGKQYTALMPRLYLAGATLEDLSKTPQAFLSAQNITINSNGTIVNSGTITSQDDTHITASNITNQNGVMTGNNINLNAQNTLLNQSGDITAVNNLKLKAKTIANIA
;
A
#
# COMPACT_ATOMS: atom_id res chain seq x y z
N THR A 1 -32.21 -26.80 9.27
CA THR A 1 -31.93 -25.75 8.26
C THR A 1 -33.20 -24.99 7.96
N TYR A 2 -33.11 -23.67 7.90
CA TYR A 2 -34.19 -22.77 7.53
C TYR A 2 -33.78 -22.00 6.27
N GLN A 3 -34.63 -22.00 5.24
CA GLN A 3 -34.37 -21.41 3.93
C GLN A 3 -35.36 -20.25 3.69
N ASN A 4 -34.84 -19.06 3.44
CA ASN A 4 -35.58 -17.84 3.13
C ASN A 4 -35.03 -17.20 1.85
N GLU A 5 -35.33 -17.84 0.72
CA GLU A 5 -34.84 -17.46 -0.61
C GLU A 5 -35.82 -16.48 -1.29
N GLY A 6 -35.57 -15.17 -1.14
CA GLY A 6 -36.40 -14.13 -1.74
C GLY A 6 -37.83 -14.07 -1.19
N LYS A 7 -38.02 -14.48 0.06
CA LYS A 7 -39.29 -14.48 0.81
C LYS A 7 -39.16 -13.63 2.07
N ASP A 8 -40.31 -13.27 2.65
CA ASP A 8 -40.38 -12.45 3.85
C ASP A 8 -40.90 -13.27 5.04
N THR A 9 -40.16 -13.23 6.14
CA THR A 9 -40.58 -13.75 7.44
C THR A 9 -40.57 -12.60 8.44
N ILE A 10 -41.77 -12.11 8.72
CA ILE A 10 -41.99 -10.88 9.48
C ILE A 10 -42.87 -11.18 10.70
N ALA A 11 -42.42 -10.78 11.88
CA ALA A 11 -43.22 -10.80 13.11
C ALA A 11 -43.57 -9.37 13.55
N GLN A 12 -44.82 -9.11 13.96
CA GLN A 12 -45.23 -7.80 14.49
C GLN A 12 -44.64 -7.51 15.87
N ALA A 13 -44.37 -8.55 16.66
CA ALA A 13 -43.71 -8.47 17.95
C ALA A 13 -42.30 -9.07 17.81
N ASN A 14 -41.96 -10.08 18.62
CA ASN A 14 -40.65 -10.70 18.58
C ASN A 14 -40.60 -11.83 17.53
N LEU A 15 -39.43 -12.01 16.91
CA LEU A 15 -39.12 -13.16 16.07
C LEU A 15 -37.94 -13.91 16.69
N ALA A 16 -38.06 -15.23 16.83
CA ALA A 16 -36.99 -16.08 17.30
C ALA A 16 -36.78 -17.22 16.29
N ILE A 17 -35.54 -17.42 15.86
CA ILE A 17 -35.16 -18.46 14.92
C ILE A 17 -34.08 -19.32 15.60
N THR A 18 -34.31 -20.62 15.66
CA THR A 18 -33.33 -21.59 16.14
C THR A 18 -33.20 -22.69 15.11
N ALA A 19 -32.03 -22.81 14.49
CA ALA A 19 -31.75 -23.81 13.45
C ALA A 19 -30.24 -23.97 13.27
N ASN A 20 -29.76 -25.15 12.89
CA ASN A 20 -28.32 -25.34 12.60
C ASN A 20 -27.82 -24.36 11.51
N THR A 21 -28.64 -24.12 10.49
CA THR A 21 -28.30 -23.18 9.41
C THR A 21 -29.52 -22.35 9.05
N VAL A 22 -29.32 -21.05 8.89
CA VAL A 22 -30.28 -20.09 8.33
C VAL A 22 -29.68 -19.52 7.06
N ASN A 23 -30.38 -19.70 5.95
CA ASN A 23 -30.04 -19.10 4.66
C ASN A 23 -31.09 -18.04 4.33
N ASN A 24 -30.70 -16.77 4.39
CA ASN A 24 -31.50 -15.62 3.99
C ASN A 24 -30.93 -15.03 2.70
N GLN A 25 -31.35 -15.57 1.55
CA GLN A 25 -30.81 -15.20 0.24
C GLN A 25 -31.78 -14.25 -0.46
N GLY A 26 -31.49 -12.95 -0.41
CA GLY A 26 -32.37 -11.88 -0.89
C GLY A 26 -33.77 -11.86 -0.27
N GLY A 27 -33.95 -12.55 0.86
CA GLY A 27 -35.18 -12.55 1.66
C GLY A 27 -35.11 -11.57 2.82
N GLN A 28 -36.23 -11.36 3.50
CA GLN A 28 -36.34 -10.51 4.69
C GLN A 28 -36.66 -11.33 5.95
N LEU A 29 -35.87 -11.17 7.00
CA LEU A 29 -36.16 -11.60 8.37
C LEU A 29 -36.37 -10.36 9.23
N ALA A 30 -37.60 -10.09 9.67
CA ALA A 30 -37.91 -8.85 10.37
C ALA A 30 -38.77 -9.03 11.62
N ALA A 31 -38.47 -8.24 12.66
CA ALA A 31 -39.26 -8.17 13.89
C ALA A 31 -39.66 -6.72 14.22
N GLY A 32 -40.94 -6.51 14.54
CA GLY A 32 -41.44 -5.26 15.13
C GLY A 32 -41.06 -5.05 16.60
N GLY A 33 -40.49 -6.08 17.24
CA GLY A 33 -39.84 -6.07 18.55
C GLY A 33 -38.40 -6.58 18.46
N ASN A 34 -38.05 -7.56 19.29
CA ASN A 34 -36.72 -8.19 19.29
C ASN A 34 -36.62 -9.28 18.23
N LEU A 35 -35.45 -9.42 17.61
CA LEU A 35 -35.10 -10.53 16.72
C LEU A 35 -33.95 -11.33 17.34
N ASN A 36 -34.19 -12.61 17.63
CA ASN A 36 -33.18 -13.52 18.17
C ASN A 36 -32.91 -14.65 17.16
N ILE A 37 -31.66 -14.84 16.76
CA ILE A 37 -31.24 -15.88 15.83
C ILE A 37 -30.16 -16.72 16.52
N ALA A 38 -30.42 -18.01 16.73
CA ALA A 38 -29.47 -18.97 17.30
C ALA A 38 -29.18 -20.08 16.29
N VAL A 39 -27.94 -20.15 15.80
CA VAL A 39 -27.54 -21.02 14.69
C VAL A 39 -26.12 -21.54 14.80
N ASP A 40 -25.75 -22.52 13.98
CA ASP A 40 -24.34 -22.82 13.73
C ASP A 40 -23.80 -21.91 12.61
N THR A 41 -24.60 -21.69 11.57
CA THR A 41 -24.25 -20.88 10.40
C THR A 41 -25.41 -19.97 9.98
N LEU A 42 -25.12 -18.68 9.79
CA LEU A 42 -26.03 -17.68 9.24
C LEU A 42 -25.49 -17.19 7.89
N ASN A 43 -26.23 -17.43 6.82
CA ASN A 43 -25.91 -16.93 5.48
C ASN A 43 -26.93 -15.86 5.08
N ASN A 44 -26.56 -14.60 5.19
CA ASN A 44 -27.32 -13.45 4.71
C ASN A 44 -26.67 -12.95 3.42
N THR A 45 -27.21 -13.35 2.28
CA THR A 45 -26.59 -13.09 0.97
C THR A 45 -27.61 -12.51 0.01
N ARG A 46 -27.15 -12.02 -1.14
CA ARG A 46 -28.02 -11.72 -2.27
C ARG A 46 -28.67 -13.00 -2.81
N ASN A 47 -29.84 -12.84 -3.45
CA ASN A 47 -30.45 -13.92 -4.23
C ASN A 47 -29.79 -13.98 -5.61
N ASP A 48 -28.85 -14.91 -5.78
CA ASP A 48 -28.09 -15.07 -7.02
C ASP A 48 -28.73 -16.06 -8.00
N THR A 49 -30.06 -16.25 -7.93
CA THR A 49 -30.79 -17.06 -8.94
C THR A 49 -30.76 -16.47 -10.36
N GLN A 50 -30.08 -15.34 -10.57
CA GLN A 50 -29.55 -14.95 -11.87
C GLN A 50 -28.02 -14.98 -11.84
N ASN A 51 -27.51 -16.13 -12.28
CA ASN A 51 -26.21 -16.38 -12.88
C ASN A 51 -25.45 -15.09 -13.23
N ASP A 52 -24.45 -14.74 -12.44
CA ASP A 52 -23.39 -13.83 -12.86
C ASP A 52 -22.62 -14.58 -13.96
N THR A 53 -23.10 -14.46 -15.20
CA THR A 53 -22.51 -15.12 -16.38
C THR A 53 -21.18 -14.46 -16.76
N GLN A 54 -20.22 -14.53 -15.85
CA GLN A 54 -18.80 -14.48 -16.19
C GLN A 54 -17.98 -15.59 -15.53
N ASP A 55 -18.52 -16.36 -14.58
CA ASP A 55 -17.80 -17.51 -14.03
C ASP A 55 -18.05 -18.78 -14.85
N THR A 56 -17.61 -18.78 -16.10
CA THR A 56 -17.68 -19.97 -16.96
C THR A 56 -16.50 -20.89 -16.66
N ILE A 57 -16.68 -21.76 -15.66
CA ILE A 57 -15.89 -22.98 -15.53
C ILE A 57 -16.02 -23.77 -16.84
N LYS A 58 -14.90 -23.89 -17.55
CA LYS A 58 -14.67 -24.91 -18.57
C LYS A 58 -14.75 -26.29 -17.91
N THR A 59 -15.94 -26.89 -17.89
CA THR A 59 -16.06 -28.35 -17.82
C THR A 59 -17.06 -28.81 -18.85
N GLN A 60 -16.52 -29.27 -19.98
CA GLN A 60 -17.22 -30.17 -20.90
C GLN A 60 -17.67 -31.41 -20.13
N GLY A 61 -18.96 -31.74 -20.16
CA GLY A 61 -19.45 -33.00 -19.60
C GLY A 61 -20.96 -33.06 -19.52
N LYS A 62 -21.58 -33.61 -20.58
CA LYS A 62 -23.01 -33.94 -20.70
C LYS A 62 -23.58 -34.64 -19.45
N THR A 63 -24.82 -34.34 -19.07
CA THR A 63 -25.95 -35.30 -19.18
C THR A 63 -27.31 -34.63 -18.89
N GLN A 64 -28.32 -35.15 -19.58
CA GLN A 64 -29.69 -34.67 -19.76
C GLN A 64 -30.61 -34.97 -18.55
N GLY A 65 -31.67 -34.16 -18.42
CA GLY A 65 -33.03 -34.70 -18.27
C GLY A 65 -33.92 -34.04 -17.22
N GLY A 66 -35.02 -33.42 -17.65
CA GLY A 66 -36.23 -33.27 -16.81
C GLY A 66 -37.01 -31.97 -16.94
N LEU A 67 -37.87 -31.85 -17.97
CA LEU A 67 -38.93 -30.84 -18.12
C LEU A 67 -39.98 -30.92 -16.99
N ILE A 68 -40.65 -29.79 -16.66
CA ILE A 68 -42.12 -29.63 -16.79
C ILE A 68 -42.45 -28.15 -17.11
N ASN A 69 -43.17 -27.96 -18.21
CA ASN A 69 -43.88 -26.75 -18.64
C ASN A 69 -45.08 -26.45 -17.72
N ASP A 70 -45.36 -25.16 -17.46
CA ASP A 70 -46.73 -24.67 -17.64
C ASP A 70 -46.71 -23.30 -18.35
N THR A 71 -47.56 -23.21 -19.35
CA THR A 71 -47.77 -22.13 -20.30
C THR A 71 -49.23 -21.75 -20.15
N GLN A 72 -49.56 -20.48 -19.85
CA GLN A 72 -50.60 -19.70 -20.54
C GLN A 72 -50.55 -18.22 -20.09
N ASN A 73 -50.04 -17.38 -21.00
CA ASN A 73 -50.64 -16.14 -21.48
C ASN A 73 -51.31 -15.22 -20.43
N ASP A 74 -50.52 -14.31 -19.83
CA ASP A 74 -51.01 -12.96 -19.56
C ASP A 74 -50.11 -11.94 -20.26
N THR A 75 -50.79 -11.07 -20.99
CA THR A 75 -50.30 -10.09 -21.95
C THR A 75 -49.61 -8.93 -21.26
N GLN A 76 -48.41 -8.60 -21.75
CA GLN A 76 -47.70 -7.32 -21.59
C GLN A 76 -48.12 -6.44 -20.39
N ASP A 77 -47.55 -6.74 -19.23
CA ASP A 77 -47.23 -5.72 -18.23
C ASP A 77 -45.72 -5.55 -18.20
N THR A 78 -45.22 -4.52 -18.88
CA THR A 78 -43.80 -4.16 -18.95
C THR A 78 -43.32 -3.42 -17.70
N THR A 79 -44.03 -3.54 -16.57
CA THR A 79 -43.65 -2.90 -15.29
C THR A 79 -43.40 -3.88 -14.12
N LYS A 80 -43.18 -5.18 -14.37
CA LYS A 80 -42.87 -6.19 -13.32
C LYS A 80 -41.55 -6.96 -13.48
N THR A 81 -40.47 -6.28 -13.87
CA THR A 81 -39.09 -6.83 -13.84
C THR A 81 -38.06 -5.88 -13.23
N GLN A 82 -38.50 -5.00 -12.34
CA GLN A 82 -37.63 -4.41 -11.32
C GLN A 82 -37.94 -5.09 -9.98
N GLU A 83 -36.89 -5.29 -9.17
CA GLU A 83 -36.90 -5.92 -7.84
C GLU A 83 -36.79 -7.45 -7.78
N LYS A 84 -35.55 -7.97 -7.95
CA LYS A 84 -34.95 -9.02 -7.08
C LYS A 84 -33.40 -8.96 -7.11
N THR A 85 -32.82 -7.76 -7.10
CA THR A 85 -31.37 -7.54 -6.90
C THR A 85 -31.01 -7.24 -5.45
N GLN A 86 -31.98 -7.33 -4.53
CA GLN A 86 -31.81 -6.96 -3.13
C GLN A 86 -31.02 -8.04 -2.37
N GLY A 87 -30.00 -7.62 -1.62
CA GLY A 87 -29.34 -8.43 -0.60
C GLY A 87 -30.31 -8.93 0.47
N GLY A 88 -29.96 -9.96 1.21
CA GLY A 88 -30.76 -10.40 2.35
C GLY A 88 -30.86 -9.28 3.40
N LEU A 89 -32.06 -9.09 3.96
CA LEU A 89 -32.31 -8.13 5.05
C LEU A 89 -32.63 -8.87 6.34
N ILE A 90 -31.87 -8.58 7.39
CA ILE A 90 -32.18 -8.95 8.78
C ILE A 90 -32.46 -7.66 9.53
N TYR A 91 -33.66 -7.52 10.10
CA TYR A 91 -34.13 -6.29 10.72
C TYR A 91 -34.77 -6.51 12.09
N ALA A 92 -34.40 -5.70 13.07
CA ALA A 92 -35.11 -5.59 14.34
C ALA A 92 -35.49 -4.14 14.64
N LYS A 93 -36.75 -3.89 14.99
CA LYS A 93 -37.14 -2.58 15.51
C LYS A 93 -36.55 -2.30 16.89
N ASN A 94 -36.30 -3.33 17.70
CA ASN A 94 -35.67 -3.16 19.00
C ASN A 94 -34.30 -3.85 18.99
N GLN A 95 -34.07 -4.84 19.85
CA GLN A 95 -32.77 -5.52 19.89
C GLN A 95 -32.68 -6.63 18.85
N LEU A 96 -31.54 -6.73 18.18
CA LEU A 96 -31.15 -7.86 17.35
C LEU A 96 -30.05 -8.64 18.05
N GLN A 97 -30.30 -9.91 18.37
CA GLN A 97 -29.31 -10.81 18.91
C GLN A 97 -29.06 -11.97 17.92
N ILE A 98 -27.80 -12.18 17.58
CA ILE A 98 -27.35 -13.32 16.77
C ILE A 98 -26.36 -14.10 17.61
N THR A 99 -26.61 -15.39 17.80
CA THR A 99 -25.68 -16.33 18.41
C THR A 99 -25.33 -17.39 17.38
N ALA A 100 -24.06 -17.45 16.98
CA ALA A 100 -23.58 -18.32 15.90
C ALA A 100 -22.35 -19.12 16.34
N ALA A 101 -22.26 -20.40 15.97
CA ALA A 101 -21.14 -21.26 16.36
C ALA A 101 -19.95 -21.20 15.38
N ASN A 102 -20.22 -21.12 14.07
CA ASN A 102 -19.22 -21.32 13.03
C ASN A 102 -19.04 -20.10 12.13
N HIS A 103 -20.11 -19.64 11.48
CA HIS A 103 -19.99 -18.63 10.44
C HIS A 103 -21.20 -17.70 10.37
N LEU A 104 -20.94 -16.41 10.21
CA LEU A 104 -21.92 -15.40 9.83
C LEU A 104 -21.44 -14.74 8.56
N LEU A 105 -22.08 -15.06 7.44
CA LEU A 105 -21.85 -14.39 6.16
C LEU A 105 -22.89 -13.29 5.97
N ASN A 106 -22.44 -12.05 5.79
CA ASN A 106 -23.24 -10.92 5.36
C ASN A 106 -22.64 -10.36 4.06
N ASP A 107 -23.02 -10.96 2.93
CA ASP A 107 -22.46 -10.64 1.63
C ASP A 107 -23.44 -9.81 0.81
N LYS A 108 -23.05 -8.57 0.47
CA LYS A 108 -23.86 -7.58 -0.26
C LYS A 108 -25.26 -7.44 0.33
N SER A 109 -25.37 -7.58 1.65
CA SER A 109 -26.61 -7.75 2.41
C SER A 109 -26.62 -6.89 3.67
N SER A 110 -27.78 -6.79 4.35
CA SER A 110 -27.99 -5.85 5.44
C SER A 110 -28.46 -6.53 6.73
N ILE A 111 -27.83 -6.15 7.84
CA ILE A 111 -28.19 -6.50 9.22
C ILE A 111 -28.40 -5.18 9.96
N VAL A 112 -29.64 -4.89 10.35
CA VAL A 112 -30.02 -3.56 10.85
C VAL A 112 -30.88 -3.67 12.11
N ALA A 113 -30.63 -2.81 13.09
CA ALA A 113 -31.52 -2.62 14.24
C ALA A 113 -31.68 -1.14 14.62
N GLU A 114 -32.90 -0.72 15.01
CA GLU A 114 -33.07 0.59 15.68
C GLU A 114 -32.63 0.53 17.15
N GLY A 115 -32.53 -0.66 17.73
CA GLY A 115 -31.94 -0.90 19.05
C GLY A 115 -30.47 -1.34 18.96
N ASP A 116 -30.06 -2.17 19.90
CA ASP A 116 -28.71 -2.75 19.93
C ASP A 116 -28.60 -3.95 18.98
N ILE A 117 -27.43 -4.13 18.38
CA ILE A 117 -27.03 -5.39 17.74
C ILE A 117 -26.02 -6.10 18.64
N VAL A 118 -26.29 -7.35 18.97
CA VAL A 118 -25.36 -8.23 19.70
C VAL A 118 -25.10 -9.48 18.87
N ILE A 119 -23.86 -9.68 18.45
CA ILE A 119 -23.41 -10.87 17.72
C ILE A 119 -22.43 -11.62 18.61
N ASN A 120 -22.82 -12.82 19.07
CA ASN A 120 -22.02 -13.63 19.95
C ASN A 120 -21.67 -14.97 19.32
N ASP A 121 -20.43 -15.38 19.51
CA ASP A 121 -20.06 -16.78 19.48
C ASP A 121 -20.85 -17.57 20.54
N THR A 122 -21.19 -18.81 20.23
CA THR A 122 -21.75 -19.75 21.23
C THR A 122 -20.90 -19.90 22.49
N ASN A 123 -19.59 -19.73 22.40
CA ASN A 123 -18.60 -19.86 23.49
C ASN A 123 -18.16 -18.51 24.09
N HIS A 124 -18.87 -17.40 23.82
CA HIS A 124 -18.48 -16.06 24.26
C HIS A 124 -18.25 -15.93 25.77
N ASP A 125 -18.86 -16.77 26.61
CA ASP A 125 -18.71 -16.75 28.07
C ASP A 125 -17.33 -17.26 28.55
N THR A 126 -16.61 -18.06 27.75
CA THR A 126 -15.33 -18.68 28.16
C THR A 126 -14.10 -17.98 27.59
N ASN A 127 -14.26 -17.09 26.60
CA ASN A 127 -13.22 -16.31 25.88
C ASN A 127 -12.01 -17.08 25.30
N ASN A 128 -11.89 -18.39 25.52
CA ASN A 128 -10.70 -19.17 25.17
C ASN A 128 -10.89 -20.13 23.97
N ASP A 129 -12.10 -20.24 23.42
CA ASP A 129 -12.43 -21.19 22.33
C ASP A 129 -13.49 -20.62 21.36
N LEU A 130 -13.36 -19.34 20.97
CA LEU A 130 -14.26 -18.75 19.97
C LEU A 130 -13.94 -19.34 18.58
N ASN A 131 -14.98 -19.68 17.82
CA ASN A 131 -14.92 -20.30 16.49
C ASN A 131 -15.63 -19.47 15.41
N LEU A 132 -16.49 -18.52 15.80
CA LEU A 132 -17.30 -17.73 14.90
C LEU A 132 -16.42 -16.85 14.01
N VAL A 133 -16.53 -17.06 12.70
CA VAL A 133 -15.99 -16.16 11.68
C VAL A 133 -17.12 -15.31 11.13
N ILE A 134 -16.96 -13.99 11.18
CA ILE A 134 -17.91 -13.03 10.62
C ILE A 134 -17.32 -12.45 9.34
N ASP A 135 -17.97 -12.70 8.22
CA ASP A 135 -17.63 -12.15 6.91
C ASP A 135 -18.68 -11.10 6.51
N ASN A 136 -18.36 -9.82 6.70
CA ASN A 136 -19.14 -8.70 6.19
C ASN A 136 -18.52 -8.21 4.86
N LYS A 137 -18.98 -8.77 3.74
CA LYS A 137 -18.41 -8.55 2.39
C LYS A 137 -19.31 -7.60 1.61
N SER A 138 -18.91 -6.35 1.43
CA SER A 138 -19.79 -5.27 0.93
C SER A 138 -21.16 -5.20 1.62
N GLY A 139 -21.24 -5.72 2.85
CA GLY A 139 -22.45 -5.80 3.63
C GLY A 139 -22.57 -4.62 4.58
N VAL A 140 -23.77 -4.40 5.07
CA VAL A 140 -24.09 -3.36 6.07
C VAL A 140 -24.48 -4.03 7.38
N ILE A 141 -23.80 -3.69 8.46
CA ILE A 141 -24.22 -3.96 9.84
C ILE A 141 -24.43 -2.61 10.52
N LYS A 142 -25.66 -2.29 10.89
CA LYS A 142 -26.01 -0.96 11.42
C LYS A 142 -26.94 -1.01 12.62
N ALA A 143 -26.56 -0.31 13.68
CA ALA A 143 -27.41 -0.09 14.85
C ALA A 143 -27.67 1.40 15.10
N ASP A 144 -28.89 1.78 15.49
CA ASP A 144 -29.15 3.13 16.00
C ASP A 144 -28.77 3.28 17.49
N ASN A 145 -28.51 2.18 18.21
CA ASN A 145 -27.84 2.22 19.51
C ASN A 145 -26.42 1.64 19.40
N ASN A 146 -26.11 0.55 20.10
CA ASN A 146 -24.78 -0.03 20.20
C ASN A 146 -24.63 -1.27 19.33
N ILE A 147 -23.39 -1.57 18.96
CA ILE A 147 -23.01 -2.87 18.38
C ILE A 147 -22.04 -3.56 19.34
N THR A 148 -22.30 -4.82 19.67
CA THR A 148 -21.37 -5.67 20.42
C THR A 148 -21.10 -6.95 19.62
N ILE A 149 -19.82 -7.27 19.42
CA ILE A 149 -19.37 -8.45 18.68
C ILE A 149 -18.40 -9.26 19.54
N HIS A 150 -18.71 -10.53 19.76
CA HIS A 150 -17.81 -11.55 20.32
C HIS A 150 -17.62 -12.66 19.29
N ALA A 151 -16.43 -12.81 18.73
CA ALA A 151 -16.16 -13.78 17.67
C ALA A 151 -14.69 -14.22 17.66
N LYS A 152 -14.33 -15.20 16.82
CA LYS A 152 -12.93 -15.50 16.56
C LYS A 152 -12.30 -14.45 15.66
N THR A 153 -12.93 -14.21 14.52
CA THR A 153 -12.43 -13.36 13.44
C THR A 153 -13.55 -12.50 12.89
N LEU A 154 -13.24 -11.25 12.55
CA LEU A 154 -14.15 -10.34 11.86
C LEU A 154 -13.47 -9.79 10.60
N ASN A 155 -14.01 -10.15 9.45
CA ASN A 155 -13.60 -9.66 8.13
C ASN A 155 -14.62 -8.64 7.64
N ASN A 156 -14.24 -7.37 7.59
CA ASN A 156 -15.03 -6.29 7.02
C ASN A 156 -14.36 -5.86 5.72
N THR A 157 -14.80 -6.42 4.59
CA THR A 157 -14.06 -6.33 3.32
C THR A 157 -14.91 -5.81 2.20
N ALA A 158 -14.30 -5.00 1.35
CA ALA A 158 -14.96 -4.50 0.15
C ALA A 158 -14.94 -5.60 -0.93
N TYR A 159 -16.02 -5.71 -1.71
CA TYR A 159 -16.04 -6.51 -2.92
C TYR A 159 -15.45 -5.70 -4.07
N HIS A 160 -14.49 -6.28 -4.76
CA HIS A 160 -13.92 -5.70 -5.97
C HIS A 160 -14.87 -5.95 -7.13
N TYR A 161 -15.20 -4.92 -7.91
CA TYR A 161 -15.97 -5.10 -9.13
C TYR A 161 -15.38 -4.24 -10.24
N ASP A 162 -15.08 -4.89 -11.37
CA ASP A 162 -14.69 -4.19 -12.57
C ASP A 162 -15.92 -3.67 -13.29
N THR A 163 -15.90 -2.40 -13.68
CA THR A 163 -16.95 -1.80 -14.50
C THR A 163 -16.76 -2.02 -15.99
N LYS A 164 -15.65 -2.62 -16.44
CA LYS A 164 -15.44 -2.98 -17.85
C LYS A 164 -16.34 -4.14 -18.25
N GLN A 165 -17.12 -3.89 -19.30
CA GLN A 165 -18.00 -4.89 -19.92
C GLN A 165 -17.22 -5.89 -20.81
N ASP A 166 -15.95 -5.59 -21.11
CA ASP A 166 -15.05 -6.35 -21.99
C ASP A 166 -13.60 -6.34 -21.43
N ASP A 167 -13.25 -7.29 -20.56
CA ASP A 167 -11.89 -7.49 -20.00
C ASP A 167 -10.93 -8.15 -21.00
N SER A 168 -11.02 -7.79 -22.28
CA SER A 168 -10.21 -8.40 -23.34
C SER A 168 -8.71 -8.09 -23.24
N ASP A 169 -8.33 -7.12 -22.41
CA ASP A 169 -6.96 -6.71 -22.15
C ASP A 169 -6.32 -7.43 -20.93
N GLY A 170 -7.12 -8.08 -20.06
CA GLY A 170 -6.64 -9.02 -19.03
C GLY A 170 -6.16 -8.35 -17.74
N TYR A 171 -6.80 -7.25 -17.36
CA TYR A 171 -6.13 -6.19 -16.63
C TYR A 171 -7.10 -5.48 -15.66
N TYR A 172 -7.03 -5.84 -14.38
CA TYR A 172 -8.10 -5.64 -13.41
C TYR A 172 -7.98 -4.31 -12.63
N GLY A 173 -9.04 -3.49 -12.62
CA GLY A 173 -9.17 -2.35 -11.69
C GLY A 173 -8.32 -1.10 -12.01
N TYR A 174 -7.83 -0.98 -13.23
CA TYR A 174 -7.07 0.19 -13.65
C TYR A 174 -7.40 0.56 -15.11
N ASP A 175 -7.47 1.86 -15.41
CA ASP A 175 -7.52 2.38 -16.77
C ASP A 175 -6.23 3.14 -17.10
N VAL A 176 -5.87 3.11 -18.37
CA VAL A 176 -4.75 3.85 -18.92
C VAL A 176 -5.28 4.80 -19.97
N ASN A 177 -5.06 6.08 -19.75
CA ASN A 177 -5.12 7.03 -20.84
C ASN A 177 -3.81 6.89 -21.62
N GLU A 178 -3.85 6.13 -22.70
CA GLU A 178 -2.66 5.89 -23.52
C GLU A 178 -2.19 7.18 -24.20
N LYS A 179 -0.87 7.39 -24.22
CA LYS A 179 -0.21 8.43 -25.03
C LYS A 179 -0.72 9.85 -24.76
N VAL A 180 -0.89 10.22 -23.49
CA VAL A 180 -1.19 11.61 -23.11
C VAL A 180 0.02 12.46 -23.42
N VAL A 181 -0.13 13.37 -24.39
CA VAL A 181 0.92 14.30 -24.80
C VAL A 181 0.85 15.56 -23.95
N LYS A 182 1.90 15.79 -23.15
CA LYS A 182 2.21 17.04 -22.47
C LYS A 182 3.37 17.71 -23.20
N SER A 183 3.25 19.00 -23.46
CA SER A 183 4.31 19.78 -24.07
C SER A 183 4.53 21.09 -23.33
N ASP A 184 5.78 21.52 -23.29
CA ASP A 184 6.18 22.82 -22.73
C ASP A 184 7.24 23.48 -23.63
N TYR A 185 7.44 24.78 -23.48
CA TYR A 185 8.34 25.59 -24.31
C TYR A 185 9.46 26.23 -23.48
N VAL A 186 10.70 25.91 -23.83
CA VAL A 186 11.89 26.49 -23.20
C VAL A 186 12.92 26.83 -24.28
N MET A 187 13.30 28.11 -24.38
CA MET A 187 14.49 28.59 -25.11
C MET A 187 14.67 27.96 -26.51
N ASP A 188 13.78 28.31 -27.46
CA ASP A 188 13.74 27.81 -28.85
C ASP A 188 13.54 26.28 -29.02
N GLN A 189 13.14 25.59 -27.95
CA GLN A 189 12.87 24.14 -27.95
C GLN A 189 11.47 23.86 -27.37
N THR A 190 10.82 22.83 -27.89
CA THR A 190 9.60 22.24 -27.35
C THR A 190 9.97 20.97 -26.60
N LEU A 191 9.74 20.94 -25.29
CA LEU A 191 9.79 19.72 -24.51
C LEU A 191 8.51 18.93 -24.78
N VAL A 192 8.65 17.63 -25.03
CA VAL A 192 7.52 16.74 -25.34
C VAL A 192 7.62 15.54 -24.41
N LEU A 193 6.55 15.30 -23.67
CA LEU A 193 6.33 14.14 -22.84
C LEU A 193 5.05 13.47 -23.33
N GLU A 194 5.16 12.27 -23.88
CA GLU A 194 4.06 11.37 -24.17
C GLU A 194 4.09 10.28 -23.10
N GLN A 195 3.14 10.27 -22.19
CA GLN A 195 3.08 9.26 -21.14
C GLN A 195 1.70 8.64 -21.07
N ASP A 196 1.67 7.37 -20.74
CA ASP A 196 0.47 6.73 -20.24
C ASP A 196 0.15 7.34 -18.87
N GLU A 197 -1.11 7.72 -18.67
CA GLU A 197 -1.59 8.21 -17.38
C GLU A 197 -2.55 7.21 -16.75
N GLN A 198 -2.25 6.90 -15.49
CA GLN A 198 -3.05 5.97 -14.72
C GLN A 198 -4.33 6.67 -14.25
N VAL A 199 -5.45 5.97 -14.39
CA VAL A 199 -6.70 6.30 -13.71
C VAL A 199 -7.09 5.05 -12.93
N SER A 200 -7.13 5.13 -11.60
CA SER A 200 -7.68 4.01 -10.81
C SER A 200 -9.17 3.88 -11.10
N THR A 201 -9.55 2.73 -11.67
CA THR A 201 -10.95 2.33 -11.88
C THR A 201 -11.38 1.24 -10.91
N LEU A 202 -10.52 0.85 -9.95
CA LEU A 202 -10.83 -0.12 -8.91
C LEU A 202 -11.94 0.42 -8.00
N ALA A 203 -13.16 0.22 -8.48
CA ALA A 203 -14.39 0.44 -7.76
C ALA A 203 -14.57 -0.76 -6.84
N SER A 204 -14.42 -0.52 -5.54
CA SER A 204 -14.85 -1.48 -4.55
C SER A 204 -16.20 -1.04 -3.98
N ASN A 205 -17.03 -1.99 -3.57
CA ASN A 205 -18.20 -1.70 -2.76
C ASN A 205 -17.80 -1.88 -1.30
N PRO A 206 -17.64 -0.82 -0.50
CA PRO A 206 -17.15 -0.95 0.87
C PRO A 206 -18.17 -1.71 1.73
N ALA A 207 -17.67 -2.45 2.71
CA ALA A 207 -18.50 -2.95 3.80
C ALA A 207 -18.61 -1.91 4.92
N PHE A 208 -19.75 -1.88 5.60
CA PHE A 208 -20.02 -0.91 6.67
C PHE A 208 -20.43 -1.62 7.95
N ILE A 209 -19.76 -1.25 9.05
CA ILE A 209 -20.22 -1.52 10.42
C ILE A 209 -20.37 -0.17 11.12
N SER A 210 -21.59 0.20 11.50
CA SER A 210 -21.83 1.54 12.05
C SER A 210 -22.87 1.59 13.17
N ALA A 211 -22.60 2.43 14.17
CA ALA A 211 -23.48 2.63 15.32
C ALA A 211 -23.66 4.13 15.62
N LEU A 212 -24.87 4.55 16.02
CA LEU A 212 -25.08 5.93 16.52
C LEU A 212 -24.62 6.11 17.99
N LYS A 213 -24.27 5.03 18.68
CA LYS A 213 -23.59 5.05 19.98
C LYS A 213 -22.25 4.32 19.89
N ASP A 214 -22.05 3.29 20.70
CA ASP A 214 -20.78 2.60 20.86
C ASP A 214 -20.69 1.34 19.99
N ILE A 215 -19.47 1.00 19.59
CA ILE A 215 -19.12 -0.29 19.00
C ILE A 215 -18.08 -0.98 19.87
N ASN A 216 -18.39 -2.18 20.35
CA ASN A 216 -17.49 -3.02 21.13
C ASN A 216 -17.22 -4.33 20.36
N ILE A 217 -15.98 -4.52 19.94
CA ILE A 217 -15.53 -5.70 19.20
C ILE A 217 -14.50 -6.44 20.05
N ASN A 218 -14.78 -7.69 20.39
CA ASN A 218 -13.90 -8.57 21.14
C ASN A 218 -13.68 -9.87 20.34
N LEU A 219 -12.45 -10.05 19.89
CA LEU A 219 -12.04 -11.13 19.01
C LEU A 219 -10.94 -11.95 19.67
N SER A 220 -11.01 -13.27 19.55
CA SER A 220 -9.93 -14.13 20.04
C SER A 220 -8.74 -14.22 19.07
N ASP A 221 -8.87 -13.74 17.84
CA ASP A 221 -7.84 -13.82 16.80
C ASP A 221 -7.66 -12.49 16.05
N GLU A 222 -8.45 -12.20 15.02
CA GLU A 222 -8.14 -11.11 14.08
C GLU A 222 -9.33 -10.25 13.65
N LEU A 223 -9.12 -8.93 13.64
CA LEU A 223 -9.93 -7.97 12.89
C LEU A 223 -9.21 -7.63 11.58
N PHE A 224 -9.88 -7.85 10.45
CA PHE A 224 -9.40 -7.44 9.14
C PHE A 224 -10.40 -6.47 8.50
N ASN A 225 -10.02 -5.20 8.37
CA ASN A 225 -10.82 -4.17 7.72
C ASN A 225 -10.10 -3.68 6.46
N SER A 226 -10.59 -4.07 5.29
CA SER A 226 -9.95 -3.76 4.01
C SER A 226 -10.89 -2.96 3.10
N SER A 227 -10.43 -1.77 2.70
CA SER A 227 -11.19 -0.81 1.86
C SER A 227 -12.62 -0.55 2.37
N SER A 228 -12.85 -0.68 3.68
CA SER A 228 -14.16 -0.71 4.32
C SER A 228 -14.19 0.15 5.59
N VAL A 229 -15.37 0.34 6.17
CA VAL A 229 -15.58 1.31 7.26
C VAL A 229 -16.17 0.65 8.50
N ILE A 230 -15.54 0.90 9.64
CA ILE A 230 -16.10 0.68 10.98
C ILE A 230 -16.17 2.04 11.69
N SER A 231 -17.37 2.50 12.06
CA SER A 231 -17.57 3.85 12.59
C SER A 231 -18.60 3.93 13.71
N ALA A 232 -18.19 4.46 14.86
CA ALA A 232 -19.06 4.76 15.99
C ALA A 232 -19.28 6.28 16.12
N LYS A 233 -20.51 6.70 16.44
CA LYS A 233 -20.80 8.12 16.79
C LYS A 233 -20.50 8.45 18.25
N GLN A 234 -20.13 7.47 19.07
CA GLN A 234 -19.56 7.67 20.39
C GLN A 234 -18.20 6.95 20.43
N ASP A 235 -18.08 5.82 21.12
CA ASP A 235 -16.83 5.10 21.29
C ASP A 235 -16.70 3.86 20.40
N LEU A 236 -15.50 3.59 19.89
CA LEU A 236 -15.14 2.35 19.20
C LEU A 236 -14.05 1.65 20.02
N SER A 237 -14.37 0.49 20.59
CA SER A 237 -13.44 -0.35 21.33
C SER A 237 -13.22 -1.68 20.61
N ILE A 238 -11.96 -2.01 20.31
CA ILE A 238 -11.54 -3.23 19.64
C ILE A 238 -10.52 -3.96 20.50
N THR A 239 -10.75 -5.25 20.74
CA THR A 239 -9.80 -6.18 21.37
C THR A 239 -9.61 -7.38 20.45
N ALA A 240 -8.37 -7.71 20.08
CA ALA A 240 -8.04 -8.85 19.23
C ALA A 240 -6.59 -9.35 19.49
N ASN A 241 -6.13 -10.42 18.84
CA ASN A 241 -4.68 -10.66 18.74
C ASN A 241 -4.07 -9.77 17.67
N LYS A 242 -4.73 -9.67 16.51
CA LYS A 242 -4.29 -8.87 15.35
C LYS A 242 -5.38 -7.91 14.92
N VAL A 243 -4.97 -6.69 14.56
CA VAL A 243 -5.85 -5.68 13.96
C VAL A 243 -5.18 -5.13 12.71
N THR A 244 -5.82 -5.33 11.57
CA THR A 244 -5.35 -4.83 10.27
C THR A 244 -6.41 -3.92 9.68
N ASN A 245 -6.03 -2.68 9.41
CA ASN A 245 -6.84 -1.68 8.72
C ASN A 245 -6.07 -1.23 7.48
N GLU A 246 -6.55 -1.57 6.29
CA GLU A 246 -5.83 -1.33 5.04
C GLU A 246 -6.75 -0.84 3.92
N THR A 247 -6.13 -0.28 2.88
CA THR A 247 -6.78 -0.05 1.60
C THR A 247 -6.20 -1.02 0.61
N ASP A 248 -7.06 -1.83 0.02
CA ASP A 248 -6.70 -2.76 -1.04
C ASP A 248 -6.03 -2.04 -2.21
N SER A 249 -5.03 -2.68 -2.79
CA SER A 249 -4.33 -2.23 -3.98
C SER A 249 -4.13 -3.40 -4.95
N VAL A 250 -4.19 -3.09 -6.24
CA VAL A 250 -3.89 -4.05 -7.30
C VAL A 250 -2.67 -3.56 -8.06
N THR A 251 -1.67 -4.43 -8.20
CA THR A 251 -0.57 -4.26 -9.16
C THR A 251 -1.01 -4.88 -10.47
N THR A 252 -0.83 -4.23 -11.65
CA THR A 252 -0.70 -5.00 -12.90
C THR A 252 -0.27 -4.27 -14.19
N HIS A 253 -0.14 -2.94 -14.29
CA HIS A 253 0.17 -2.33 -15.60
C HIS A 253 1.56 -1.73 -15.77
N LYS A 254 2.15 -2.00 -16.94
CA LYS A 254 3.36 -1.34 -17.43
C LYS A 254 2.94 -0.10 -18.22
N MET A 255 3.09 1.06 -17.60
CA MET A 255 2.82 2.35 -18.19
C MET A 255 3.97 2.73 -19.13
N TYR A 256 3.66 3.06 -20.37
CA TYR A 256 4.62 3.63 -21.31
C TYR A 256 4.90 5.08 -20.97
N ARG A 257 6.16 5.49 -21.13
CA ARG A 257 6.52 6.91 -21.17
C ARG A 257 7.57 7.14 -22.22
N LYS A 258 7.42 8.23 -22.95
CA LYS A 258 8.35 8.77 -23.91
C LYS A 258 8.53 10.26 -23.66
N TRP A 259 9.76 10.72 -23.51
CA TRP A 259 10.06 12.12 -23.28
C TRP A 259 11.20 12.57 -24.16
N GLY A 260 11.28 13.86 -24.42
CA GLY A 260 12.32 14.39 -25.26
C GLY A 260 12.12 15.85 -25.60
N LYS A 261 12.88 16.28 -26.60
CA LYS A 261 12.88 17.65 -27.07
C LYS A 261 12.80 17.70 -28.58
N LYS A 262 12.06 18.69 -29.07
CA LYS A 262 12.01 19.10 -30.46
C LYS A 262 12.59 20.51 -30.56
N TRP A 263 13.46 20.78 -31.50
CA TRP A 263 14.01 22.13 -31.70
C TRP A 263 14.24 22.40 -33.18
N VAL A 264 14.28 23.66 -33.56
CA VAL A 264 14.62 24.04 -34.93
C VAL A 264 16.11 24.32 -34.99
N ARG A 265 16.84 23.51 -35.74
CA ARG A 265 18.22 23.80 -36.11
C ARG A 265 18.19 24.77 -37.28
N SER A 266 18.98 25.83 -37.22
CA SER A 266 19.23 26.71 -38.37
C SER A 266 20.69 26.67 -38.78
N TRP A 267 20.96 26.68 -40.08
CA TRP A 267 22.31 26.85 -40.62
C TRP A 267 22.26 27.69 -41.89
N GLU A 268 23.34 28.40 -42.19
CA GLU A 268 23.42 29.24 -43.39
C GLU A 268 24.34 28.61 -44.42
N THR A 269 23.89 28.61 -45.67
CA THR A 269 24.78 28.33 -46.80
C THR A 269 24.98 29.63 -47.56
N CYS A 270 26.21 30.12 -47.59
CA CYS A 270 26.57 31.36 -48.26
C CYS A 270 27.33 31.07 -49.55
N GLY A 271 27.00 31.79 -50.61
CA GLY A 271 27.56 31.59 -51.94
C GLY A 271 27.48 32.82 -52.82
N TRP A 272 28.28 32.82 -53.88
CA TRP A 272 28.24 33.86 -54.91
C TRP A 272 27.17 33.51 -55.95
N HIS A 273 26.19 34.39 -56.13
CA HIS A 273 25.16 34.27 -57.15
C HIS A 273 25.16 35.53 -58.02
N ASN A 274 25.46 35.37 -59.32
CA ASN A 274 25.47 36.41 -60.36
C ASN A 274 25.93 37.80 -59.86
N TRP A 275 27.15 37.84 -59.29
CA TRP A 275 27.85 39.04 -58.81
C TRP A 275 27.41 39.64 -57.46
N SER A 276 26.62 38.91 -56.66
CA SER A 276 26.33 39.26 -55.27
C SER A 276 26.65 38.10 -54.33
N TYR A 277 27.19 38.42 -53.15
CA TYR A 277 27.38 37.45 -52.08
C TYR A 277 26.12 37.40 -51.21
N GLY A 278 25.49 36.25 -51.12
CA GLY A 278 24.26 36.07 -50.36
C GLY A 278 24.33 34.83 -49.47
N CYS A 279 23.71 34.91 -48.30
CA CYS A 279 23.50 33.79 -47.41
C CYS A 279 22.02 33.39 -47.44
N THR A 280 21.77 32.09 -47.56
CA THR A 280 20.43 31.54 -47.39
C THR A 280 20.39 30.77 -46.07
N THR A 281 19.52 31.19 -45.16
CA THR A 281 19.27 30.48 -43.91
C THR A 281 18.33 29.30 -44.17
N HIS A 282 18.75 28.12 -43.75
CA HIS A 282 17.96 26.89 -43.77
C HIS A 282 17.51 26.55 -42.36
N TYR A 283 16.35 25.93 -42.25
CA TYR A 283 15.77 25.46 -40.99
C TYR A 283 15.45 23.97 -41.13
N ALA A 284 15.75 23.18 -40.10
CA ALA A 284 15.28 21.80 -39.97
C ALA A 284 14.81 21.53 -38.55
N ASP A 285 13.69 20.81 -38.45
CA ASP A 285 13.22 20.26 -37.19
C ASP A 285 14.14 19.10 -36.76
N GLU A 286 14.69 19.19 -35.57
CA GLU A 286 15.44 18.13 -34.90
C GLU A 286 14.62 17.59 -33.72
N THR A 287 14.71 16.29 -33.49
CA THR A 287 14.02 15.64 -32.37
C THR A 287 14.94 14.65 -31.68
N LYS A 288 14.92 14.63 -30.34
CA LYS A 288 15.58 13.62 -29.54
C LYS A 288 14.61 13.13 -28.47
N PHE A 289 14.34 11.82 -28.46
CA PHE A 289 13.43 11.18 -27.51
C PHE A 289 14.10 10.01 -26.81
N TRP A 290 13.56 9.67 -25.65
CA TRP A 290 13.82 8.48 -24.85
C TRP A 290 12.48 7.90 -24.43
N ASP A 291 12.42 6.60 -24.27
CA ASP A 291 11.22 5.90 -23.83
C ASP A 291 11.55 4.79 -22.86
N ASP A 292 10.59 4.49 -21.99
CA ASP A 292 10.69 3.43 -21.02
C ASP A 292 9.31 2.95 -20.55
N THR A 293 9.33 1.94 -19.67
CA THR A 293 8.12 1.44 -19.01
C THR A 293 8.29 1.50 -17.50
N ARG A 294 7.21 1.86 -16.79
CA ARG A 294 7.14 1.87 -15.33
C ARG A 294 5.96 1.03 -14.87
N SER A 295 6.11 0.31 -13.76
CA SER A 295 4.97 -0.32 -13.09
C SER A 295 4.43 0.65 -12.05
N GLU A 296 3.11 0.85 -12.04
CA GLU A 296 2.41 1.69 -11.07
C GLU A 296 1.42 0.85 -10.26
N LEU A 297 1.23 1.23 -8.99
CA LEU A 297 0.24 0.63 -8.09
C LEU A 297 -1.10 1.36 -8.23
N ALA A 298 -2.19 0.62 -8.41
CA ALA A 298 -3.54 1.16 -8.37
C ALA A 298 -4.17 0.89 -7.01
N TYR A 299 -4.46 1.95 -6.27
CA TYR A 299 -5.16 1.85 -5.00
C TYR A 299 -6.67 1.86 -5.19
N SER A 300 -7.37 1.15 -4.32
CA SER A 300 -8.82 1.29 -4.22
C SER A 300 -9.20 2.73 -3.91
N LYS A 301 -10.30 3.17 -4.53
CA LYS A 301 -10.91 4.48 -4.24
C LYS A 301 -11.39 4.56 -2.79
N ASN A 302 -11.92 3.46 -2.26
CA ASN A 302 -12.37 3.39 -0.87
C ASN A 302 -11.21 3.10 0.05
N LYS A 303 -11.27 3.64 1.26
CA LYS A 303 -10.18 3.59 2.23
C LYS A 303 -10.55 2.78 3.47
N GLY A 304 -9.64 1.94 3.95
CA GLY A 304 -9.78 1.30 5.25
C GLY A 304 -9.92 2.33 6.36
N THR A 305 -11.08 2.37 7.02
CA THR A 305 -11.40 3.40 8.02
C THR A 305 -11.90 2.77 9.32
N LEU A 306 -11.22 3.06 10.43
CA LEU A 306 -11.73 2.88 11.78
C LEU A 306 -11.91 4.26 12.43
N SER A 307 -13.13 4.56 12.87
CA SER A 307 -13.42 5.89 13.42
C SER A 307 -14.39 5.88 14.60
N ALA A 308 -14.21 6.85 15.48
CA ALA A 308 -15.10 7.17 16.58
C ALA A 308 -15.31 8.69 16.63
N ALA A 309 -16.43 9.17 17.18
CA ALA A 309 -16.57 10.61 17.43
C ALA A 309 -15.86 11.02 18.73
N GLN A 310 -15.83 10.12 19.72
CA GLN A 310 -15.22 10.35 21.03
C GLN A 310 -13.93 9.54 21.15
N ASN A 311 -14.00 8.29 21.62
CA ASN A 311 -12.81 7.50 21.91
C ASN A 311 -12.66 6.32 20.94
N LEU A 312 -11.49 6.19 20.32
CA LEU A 312 -11.07 4.98 19.63
C LEU A 312 -10.06 4.24 20.50
N THR A 313 -10.43 3.05 20.98
CA THR A 313 -9.56 2.17 21.76
C THR A 313 -9.28 0.89 20.99
N ILE A 314 -8.00 0.55 20.78
CA ILE A 314 -7.59 -0.71 20.15
C ILE A 314 -6.59 -1.42 21.06
N ASN A 315 -6.91 -2.65 21.46
CA ASN A 315 -6.02 -3.51 22.25
C ASN A 315 -5.70 -4.77 21.44
N ALA A 316 -4.41 -4.99 21.13
CA ALA A 316 -3.95 -6.14 20.39
C ALA A 316 -2.93 -6.97 21.18
N ASN A 317 -3.04 -8.30 21.19
CA ASN A 317 -2.02 -9.14 21.83
C ASN A 317 -0.76 -9.31 20.97
N GLU A 318 -0.84 -9.17 19.66
CA GLU A 318 0.27 -9.46 18.74
C GLU A 318 0.66 -8.26 17.89
N SER A 319 -0.24 -7.73 17.05
CA SER A 319 0.12 -6.67 16.11
C SER A 319 -1.05 -5.77 15.71
N ILE A 320 -0.71 -4.53 15.35
CA ILE A 320 -1.66 -3.58 14.77
C ILE A 320 -1.01 -2.98 13.53
N THR A 321 -1.74 -3.00 12.42
CA THR A 321 -1.32 -2.44 11.15
C THR A 321 -2.37 -1.45 10.67
N ASN A 322 -1.98 -0.19 10.45
CA ASN A 322 -2.81 0.84 9.83
C ASN A 322 -2.16 1.33 8.53
N GLY A 323 -2.70 0.91 7.40
CA GLY A 323 -2.16 1.11 6.06
C GLY A 323 -1.40 -0.12 5.55
N GLU A 324 -0.94 -0.08 4.31
CA GLU A 324 -0.10 -1.15 3.76
C GLU A 324 1.34 -1.01 4.26
N THR A 325 2.03 -2.12 4.57
CA THR A 325 3.43 -2.03 5.02
C THR A 325 4.35 -1.62 3.86
N ILE A 326 4.67 -0.32 3.76
CA ILE A 326 5.60 0.23 2.75
C ILE A 326 7.03 0.21 3.30
N GLN A 327 7.78 -0.88 3.12
CA GLN A 327 9.14 -0.95 3.68
C GLN A 327 10.20 -0.09 2.98
N ASN A 328 10.64 1.01 3.60
CA ASN A 328 11.95 1.62 3.33
C ASN A 328 13.03 0.76 4.02
N ASN A 329 13.98 0.24 3.25
CA ASN A 329 15.13 -0.47 3.81
C ASN A 329 15.98 0.50 4.65
N GLU A 330 15.78 0.52 5.97
CA GLU A 330 16.71 -0.07 6.96
C GLU A 330 16.43 0.38 8.41
N PHE A 331 16.13 -0.60 9.27
CA PHE A 331 16.64 -0.61 10.65
C PHE A 331 17.27 -1.99 10.92
N LEU A 332 18.42 -2.25 10.31
CA LEU A 332 19.37 -3.31 10.71
C LEU A 332 20.65 -2.72 11.33
N GLY A 333 20.52 -1.56 11.99
CA GLY A 333 21.55 -1.04 12.87
C GLY A 333 21.36 -1.57 14.29
N GLN A 334 21.98 -2.72 14.59
CA GLN A 334 21.98 -3.46 15.87
C GLN A 334 20.81 -4.43 16.11
N VAL A 335 20.70 -5.44 15.23
CA VAL A 335 20.49 -6.81 15.73
C VAL A 335 21.80 -7.53 15.45
N THR A 336 22.47 -8.00 16.51
CA THR A 336 23.52 -9.02 16.37
C THR A 336 22.89 -10.27 15.78
N THR A 337 22.87 -10.37 14.45
CA THR A 337 22.67 -11.61 13.72
C THR A 337 23.81 -11.74 12.73
N ASN A 338 24.57 -12.82 12.87
CA ASN A 338 25.63 -13.19 11.96
C ASN A 338 25.11 -13.14 10.52
N TYR A 339 25.70 -12.28 9.69
CA TYR A 339 25.39 -12.05 8.27
C TYR A 339 25.77 -13.23 7.36
N GLN A 340 25.81 -14.46 7.90
CA GLN A 340 26.09 -15.68 7.16
C GLN A 340 24.91 -16.18 6.33
N ASP A 341 23.69 -15.70 6.58
CA ASP A 341 22.47 -16.13 5.90
C ASP A 341 21.73 -14.94 5.27
N ASN A 342 22.35 -14.26 4.30
CA ASN A 342 21.60 -13.48 3.31
C ASN A 342 21.42 -14.34 2.05
N PRO A 343 20.29 -15.05 1.90
CA PRO A 343 20.04 -15.89 0.74
C PRO A 343 20.15 -15.09 -0.54
N ALA A 344 19.78 -13.81 -0.61
CA ALA A 344 19.80 -13.06 -1.87
C ALA A 344 21.21 -12.81 -2.43
N VAL A 345 22.23 -12.63 -1.59
CA VAL A 345 23.63 -12.44 -2.05
C VAL A 345 24.25 -13.80 -2.38
N ALA A 346 24.00 -14.81 -1.55
CA ALA A 346 24.45 -16.18 -1.81
C ALA A 346 23.75 -16.79 -3.04
N GLU A 347 22.46 -16.53 -3.25
CA GLU A 347 21.60 -16.99 -4.34
C GLU A 347 21.92 -16.24 -5.64
N ALA A 348 22.15 -14.92 -5.61
CA ALA A 348 22.62 -14.18 -6.78
C ALA A 348 23.99 -14.67 -7.29
N ILE A 349 24.87 -15.09 -6.38
CA ILE A 349 26.18 -15.66 -6.71
C ILE A 349 26.08 -17.15 -7.08
N ALA A 350 25.16 -17.92 -6.47
CA ALA A 350 25.10 -19.38 -6.59
C ALA A 350 24.15 -19.92 -7.67
N THR A 351 23.13 -19.18 -8.14
CA THR A 351 22.10 -19.76 -9.05
C THR A 351 22.25 -19.41 -10.53
N ASN A 352 22.77 -18.22 -10.90
CA ASN A 352 22.63 -17.74 -12.30
C ASN A 352 23.94 -17.58 -13.09
N GLY A 353 25.12 -17.77 -12.49
CA GLY A 353 26.41 -17.65 -13.20
C GLY A 353 26.76 -16.25 -13.72
N GLN A 354 25.87 -15.26 -13.59
CA GLN A 354 25.99 -13.89 -14.09
C GLN A 354 27.06 -13.07 -13.36
N PHE A 355 27.36 -13.39 -12.10
CA PHE A 355 28.35 -12.70 -11.28
C PHE A 355 29.53 -13.61 -10.92
N LYS A 356 30.67 -13.00 -10.56
CA LYS A 356 31.83 -13.67 -9.98
C LYS A 356 32.48 -12.78 -8.93
N ILE A 357 33.11 -13.41 -7.94
CA ILE A 357 33.86 -12.70 -6.90
C ILE A 357 35.30 -12.52 -7.39
N ASN A 358 35.78 -11.28 -7.37
CA ASN A 358 37.15 -10.93 -7.73
C ASN A 358 37.91 -10.38 -6.52
N LYS A 359 39.24 -10.50 -6.56
CA LYS A 359 40.10 -9.71 -5.67
C LYS A 359 40.22 -8.29 -6.27
N PRO A 360 39.76 -7.23 -5.59
CA PRO A 360 39.78 -5.89 -6.15
C PRO A 360 41.22 -5.45 -6.47
N THR A 361 41.38 -4.73 -7.58
CA THR A 361 42.64 -4.13 -8.04
C THR A 361 42.42 -2.66 -8.40
N GLN A 362 43.48 -1.90 -8.66
CA GLN A 362 43.34 -0.51 -9.08
C GLN A 362 42.58 -0.37 -10.43
N ALA A 363 42.65 -1.37 -11.30
CA ALA A 363 41.89 -1.40 -12.56
C ALA A 363 40.47 -1.96 -12.40
N GLN A 364 40.17 -2.64 -11.29
CA GLN A 364 38.88 -3.26 -10.98
C GLN A 364 38.58 -3.08 -9.49
N PRO A 365 38.17 -1.88 -9.06
CA PRO A 365 38.03 -1.54 -7.65
C PRO A 365 36.69 -2.01 -7.07
N TYR A 366 36.29 -3.26 -7.33
CA TYR A 366 35.03 -3.83 -6.89
C TYR A 366 35.18 -5.32 -6.53
N VAL A 367 34.39 -5.80 -5.56
CA VAL A 367 34.46 -7.18 -5.06
C VAL A 367 33.61 -8.14 -5.88
N ILE A 368 32.41 -7.70 -6.30
CA ILE A 368 31.47 -8.48 -7.14
C ILE A 368 31.54 -7.94 -8.57
N GLU A 369 31.92 -8.80 -9.52
CA GLU A 369 31.98 -8.50 -10.94
C GLU A 369 30.87 -9.23 -11.71
N THR A 370 30.17 -8.49 -12.54
CA THR A 370 29.26 -8.97 -13.58
C THR A 370 30.08 -9.51 -14.74
N ARG A 371 29.74 -10.70 -15.22
CA ARG A 371 30.43 -11.30 -16.36
C ARG A 371 30.01 -10.62 -17.66
N ASN A 372 30.98 -10.06 -18.39
CA ASN A 372 30.77 -9.39 -19.68
C ASN A 372 30.11 -10.28 -20.76
N GLU A 373 30.11 -11.60 -20.57
CA GLU A 373 29.40 -12.57 -21.41
C GLU A 373 27.87 -12.38 -21.36
N PHE A 374 27.34 -11.75 -20.30
CA PHE A 374 25.91 -11.57 -20.06
C PHE A 374 25.48 -10.09 -20.09
N VAL A 375 26.36 -9.17 -19.70
CA VAL A 375 26.05 -7.73 -19.60
C VAL A 375 27.28 -6.90 -19.96
N ASP A 376 27.14 -5.96 -20.89
CA ASP A 376 28.18 -4.97 -21.16
C ASP A 376 28.18 -3.88 -20.07
N ILE A 377 29.06 -4.02 -19.08
CA ILE A 377 29.15 -3.09 -17.94
C ILE A 377 29.53 -1.66 -18.35
N THR A 378 30.07 -1.44 -19.56
CA THR A 378 30.44 -0.10 -20.04
C THR A 378 29.23 0.79 -20.35
N GLN A 379 28.03 0.20 -20.43
CA GLN A 379 26.77 0.91 -20.64
C GLN A 379 26.18 1.48 -19.33
N PHE A 380 26.76 1.18 -18.17
CA PHE A 380 26.23 1.54 -16.86
C PHE A 380 27.10 2.60 -16.18
N LYS A 381 26.45 3.65 -15.66
CA LYS A 381 27.08 4.73 -14.90
C LYS A 381 26.77 4.58 -13.42
N ALA A 382 27.80 4.31 -12.63
CA ALA A 382 27.74 4.20 -11.17
C ALA A 382 29.09 4.60 -10.57
N SER A 383 29.47 4.06 -9.41
CA SER A 383 30.67 4.45 -8.65
C SER A 383 31.93 4.70 -9.48
N GLN A 384 32.24 3.83 -10.45
CA GLN A 384 33.44 3.93 -11.29
C GLN A 384 33.44 5.12 -12.25
N TYR A 385 32.28 5.46 -12.81
CA TYR A 385 32.12 6.67 -13.63
C TYR A 385 32.10 7.91 -12.75
N LEU A 386 31.52 7.78 -11.56
CA LEU A 386 31.23 8.89 -10.69
C LEU A 386 32.46 9.34 -9.88
N PHE A 387 33.29 8.42 -9.38
CA PHE A 387 34.58 8.69 -8.71
C PHE A 387 35.68 9.23 -9.64
N ALA A 388 35.51 9.08 -10.95
CA ALA A 388 36.44 9.59 -11.95
C ALA A 388 36.21 11.07 -12.34
N ARG A 389 35.17 11.72 -11.80
CA ARG A 389 34.84 13.12 -12.13
C ARG A 389 35.85 14.10 -11.48
N PRO A 390 36.31 15.15 -12.19
CA PRO A 390 37.42 15.99 -11.73
C PRO A 390 37.13 16.96 -10.57
N ASN A 391 35.93 16.97 -9.97
CA ASN A 391 35.52 17.94 -8.94
C ASN A 391 34.68 17.33 -7.79
N ILE A 392 34.99 16.11 -7.36
CA ILE A 392 34.24 15.46 -6.27
C ILE A 392 34.75 15.99 -4.94
N ARG A 393 33.83 16.51 -4.12
CA ARG A 393 34.19 17.20 -2.87
C ARG A 393 34.07 16.31 -1.64
N PHE A 394 33.17 15.33 -1.67
CA PHE A 394 32.95 14.41 -0.55
C PHE A 394 33.95 13.26 -0.47
N LEU A 395 34.70 13.00 -1.55
CA LEU A 395 35.69 11.93 -1.56
C LEU A 395 37.01 12.45 -0.97
N ASP A 396 37.53 11.75 0.04
CA ASP A 396 38.83 12.08 0.63
C ASP A 396 39.92 12.12 -0.47
N PRO A 397 40.64 13.25 -0.65
CA PRO A 397 41.73 13.36 -1.62
C PRO A 397 42.85 12.33 -1.43
N ALA A 398 43.00 11.76 -0.23
CA ALA A 398 43.93 10.67 0.06
C ALA A 398 43.45 9.29 -0.45
N MET A 399 42.16 9.17 -0.81
CA MET A 399 41.52 7.94 -1.27
C MET A 399 41.55 7.86 -2.80
N SER A 400 42.65 7.34 -3.35
CA SER A 400 42.92 7.35 -4.80
C SER A 400 42.10 6.34 -5.64
N SER A 401 41.39 5.39 -5.02
CA SER A 401 40.49 4.44 -5.71
C SER A 401 39.61 3.69 -4.68
N PRO A 402 38.42 4.21 -4.33
CA PRO A 402 37.54 3.56 -3.36
C PRO A 402 37.08 2.19 -3.86
N ILE A 403 37.08 1.18 -2.99
CA ILE A 403 36.64 -0.19 -3.33
C ILE A 403 35.15 -0.30 -3.06
N THR A 404 34.35 -0.61 -4.08
CA THR A 404 32.91 -0.86 -3.93
C THR A 404 32.59 -2.35 -3.80
N LEU A 405 31.41 -2.65 -3.27
CA LEU A 405 30.96 -4.02 -3.09
C LEU A 405 30.68 -4.71 -4.44
N GLY A 406 30.21 -3.97 -5.44
CA GLY A 406 30.00 -4.49 -6.80
C GLY A 406 30.29 -3.47 -7.89
N ASP A 407 30.33 -3.95 -9.13
CA ASP A 407 30.49 -3.12 -10.32
C ASP A 407 29.24 -2.30 -10.68
N ALA A 408 29.34 -1.50 -11.74
CA ALA A 408 28.30 -0.54 -12.09
C ALA A 408 26.93 -1.16 -12.38
N TYR A 409 26.90 -2.36 -12.98
CA TYR A 409 25.63 -3.07 -13.21
C TYR A 409 25.04 -3.59 -11.90
N TRP A 410 25.88 -4.15 -11.02
CA TRP A 410 25.43 -4.62 -9.72
C TRP A 410 24.88 -3.47 -8.86
N GLU A 411 25.52 -2.30 -8.89
CA GLU A 411 25.04 -1.11 -8.18
C GLU A 411 23.71 -0.58 -8.71
N HIS A 412 23.47 -0.66 -10.03
CA HIS A 412 22.16 -0.39 -10.64
C HIS A 412 21.07 -1.26 -10.06
N GLN A 413 21.33 -2.56 -9.91
CA GLN A 413 20.37 -3.47 -9.29
C GLN A 413 20.12 -3.11 -7.82
N GLN A 414 21.16 -2.75 -7.06
CA GLN A 414 20.99 -2.35 -5.66
C GLN A 414 20.21 -1.06 -5.50
N LEU A 415 20.47 -0.04 -6.33
CA LEU A 415 19.76 1.23 -6.25
C LEU A 415 18.30 1.05 -6.72
N GLN A 416 18.07 0.32 -7.81
CA GLN A 416 16.73 0.00 -8.28
C GLN A 416 15.90 -0.71 -7.20
N LYS A 417 16.53 -1.63 -6.47
CA LYS A 417 15.92 -2.32 -5.33
C LYS A 417 15.56 -1.32 -4.22
N GLN A 418 16.50 -0.45 -3.82
CA GLN A 418 16.25 0.56 -2.80
C GLN A 418 15.16 1.56 -3.19
N ILE A 419 15.11 2.02 -4.45
CA ILE A 419 14.03 2.87 -4.97
C ILE A 419 12.69 2.15 -4.83
N SER A 420 12.60 0.92 -5.34
CA SER A 420 11.37 0.13 -5.28
C SER A 420 10.92 -0.13 -3.84
N GLU A 421 11.85 -0.43 -2.95
CA GLU A 421 11.56 -0.62 -1.54
C GLU A 421 11.06 0.70 -0.91
N GLN A 422 11.81 1.78 -1.06
CA GLN A 422 11.57 3.04 -0.36
C GLN A 422 10.40 3.88 -0.91
N THR A 423 10.13 3.78 -2.21
CA THR A 423 9.13 4.63 -2.88
C THR A 423 7.93 3.85 -3.38
N LYS A 424 8.05 2.51 -3.48
CA LYS A 424 7.12 1.63 -4.22
C LYS A 424 6.94 1.99 -5.69
N GLN A 425 7.83 2.82 -6.21
CA GLN A 425 7.90 3.18 -7.61
C GLN A 425 9.01 2.40 -8.28
N THR A 426 8.85 2.13 -9.56
CA THR A 426 9.90 1.53 -10.38
C THR A 426 11.03 2.52 -10.68
N ARG A 427 10.84 3.82 -10.45
CA ARG A 427 11.86 4.87 -10.61
C ARG A 427 11.64 5.96 -9.58
N LEU A 428 12.73 6.57 -9.14
CA LEU A 428 12.70 7.65 -8.17
C LEU A 428 12.24 8.97 -8.78
N TYR A 429 12.76 9.27 -9.97
CA TYR A 429 12.32 10.41 -10.75
C TYR A 429 11.60 9.86 -11.97
N ALA A 430 10.43 10.43 -12.27
CA ALA A 430 9.70 10.07 -13.46
C ALA A 430 10.65 10.13 -14.66
N ASP A 431 11.15 11.27 -15.10
CA ASP A 431 11.79 11.38 -16.43
C ASP A 431 13.26 10.87 -16.55
N TYR A 432 13.71 9.98 -15.68
CA TYR A 432 15.10 9.55 -15.60
C TYR A 432 15.22 8.02 -15.73
N ASP A 433 16.02 7.53 -16.68
CA ASP A 433 16.48 6.12 -16.66
C ASP A 433 17.46 5.89 -15.49
N MET A 434 17.89 4.66 -15.25
CA MET A 434 18.76 4.36 -14.11
C MET A 434 20.14 5.04 -14.22
N ASN A 435 20.68 5.22 -15.43
CA ASN A 435 21.94 5.94 -15.65
C ASN A 435 21.79 7.43 -15.31
N ALA A 436 20.71 8.05 -15.79
CA ALA A 436 20.38 9.42 -15.50
C ALA A 436 20.05 9.61 -14.01
N THR A 437 19.37 8.64 -13.39
CA THR A 437 19.04 8.65 -11.96
C THR A 437 20.32 8.62 -11.12
N PHE A 438 21.26 7.73 -11.44
CA PHE A 438 22.58 7.70 -10.79
C PHE A 438 23.36 9.00 -11.01
N ASP A 439 23.42 9.50 -12.25
CA ASP A 439 24.11 10.76 -12.57
C ASP A 439 23.52 11.92 -11.75
N ARG A 440 22.19 12.03 -11.70
CA ARG A 440 21.48 13.05 -10.94
C ARG A 440 21.72 12.94 -9.45
N LEU A 441 21.46 11.76 -8.87
CA LEU A 441 21.63 11.53 -7.44
C LEU A 441 23.06 11.82 -6.99
N PHE A 442 24.06 11.53 -7.83
CA PHE A 442 25.45 11.79 -7.52
C PHE A 442 25.82 13.27 -7.63
N ASP A 443 25.29 13.99 -8.62
CA ASP A 443 25.45 15.44 -8.71
C ASP A 443 24.81 16.12 -7.49
N GLN A 444 23.61 15.67 -7.10
CA GLN A 444 22.94 16.07 -5.88
C GLN A 444 23.77 15.72 -4.62
N SER A 445 24.41 14.56 -4.57
CA SER A 445 25.31 14.20 -3.45
C SER A 445 26.49 15.17 -3.31
N ASN A 446 27.06 15.65 -4.42
CA ASN A 446 28.14 16.65 -4.38
C ASN A 446 27.65 18.01 -3.89
N GLU A 447 26.48 18.45 -4.38
CA GLU A 447 25.86 19.71 -3.98
C GLU A 447 25.45 19.70 -2.50
N GLU A 448 24.78 18.63 -2.05
CA GLU A 448 24.38 18.46 -0.65
C GLU A 448 25.60 18.34 0.28
N TYR A 449 26.67 17.66 -0.15
CA TYR A 449 27.90 17.62 0.66
C TYR A 449 28.47 19.00 0.95
N GLU A 450 28.60 19.83 -0.09
CA GLU A 450 29.13 21.18 0.06
C GLU A 450 28.24 22.02 0.97
N LYS A 451 26.93 22.01 0.69
CA LYS A 451 25.93 22.75 1.47
C LYS A 451 25.93 22.31 2.94
N LEU A 452 25.88 21.01 3.22
CA LEU A 452 25.85 20.48 4.58
C LEU A 452 27.15 20.82 5.34
N THR A 453 28.29 20.76 4.66
CA THR A 453 29.58 21.16 5.24
C THR A 453 29.59 22.65 5.61
N ASP A 454 29.09 23.53 4.74
CA ASP A 454 28.97 24.97 4.99
C ASP A 454 28.00 25.28 6.14
N GLU A 455 26.96 24.46 6.31
CA GLU A 455 26.00 24.53 7.41
C GLU A 455 26.52 23.90 8.72
N GLY A 456 27.75 23.37 8.72
CA GLY A 456 28.38 22.74 9.89
C GLY A 456 27.81 21.35 10.22
N VAL A 457 27.11 20.73 9.28
CA VAL A 457 26.57 19.36 9.38
C VAL A 457 27.58 18.39 8.78
N GLU A 458 28.34 17.73 9.64
CA GLU A 458 29.37 16.79 9.20
C GLU A 458 28.75 15.55 8.54
N ILE A 459 29.13 15.30 7.29
CA ILE A 459 28.89 14.05 6.59
C ILE A 459 30.22 13.51 6.07
N THR A 460 30.46 12.23 6.31
CA THR A 460 31.75 11.61 6.00
C THR A 460 31.53 10.42 5.09
N PHE A 461 32.23 10.43 3.96
CA PHE A 461 32.16 9.33 3.00
C PHE A 461 32.58 8.00 3.64
N GLY A 462 31.86 6.93 3.34
CA GLY A 462 32.04 5.63 4.00
C GLY A 462 31.38 5.51 5.38
N VAL A 463 30.74 6.58 5.88
CA VAL A 463 29.95 6.59 7.11
C VAL A 463 28.49 6.88 6.77
N SER A 464 27.56 6.17 7.41
CA SER A 464 26.13 6.41 7.24
C SER A 464 25.77 7.83 7.68
N LEU A 465 24.81 8.45 6.98
CA LEU A 465 24.42 9.83 7.27
C LEU A 465 23.76 9.92 8.65
N SER A 466 24.13 10.98 9.38
CA SER A 466 23.48 11.29 10.65
C SER A 466 22.04 11.77 10.40
N LYS A 467 21.16 11.62 11.40
CA LYS A 467 19.79 12.14 11.31
C LYS A 467 19.72 13.64 11.00
N ALA A 468 20.69 14.40 11.52
CA ALA A 468 20.80 15.84 11.24
C ALA A 468 21.13 16.11 9.77
N ALA A 469 22.04 15.31 9.20
CA ALA A 469 22.38 15.37 7.78
C ALA A 469 21.22 15.00 6.88
N ILE A 470 20.57 13.87 7.15
CA ILE A 470 19.40 13.40 6.40
C ILE A 470 18.29 14.45 6.41
N LYS A 471 18.00 15.04 7.58
CA LYS A 471 16.98 16.09 7.72
C LYS A 471 17.33 17.37 6.95
N ALA A 472 18.61 17.68 6.82
CA ALA A 472 19.08 18.88 6.14
C ALA A 472 19.21 18.70 4.61
N LEU A 473 19.02 17.48 4.10
CA LEU A 473 18.96 17.21 2.66
C LEU A 473 17.82 18.01 2.01
N THR A 474 18.18 18.78 1.00
CA THR A 474 17.21 19.43 0.11
C THR A 474 16.94 18.66 -1.17
N GLN A 475 17.74 17.65 -1.46
CA GLN A 475 17.67 16.81 -2.65
C GLN A 475 17.92 15.33 -2.29
N ASP A 476 17.28 14.41 -3.01
CA ASP A 476 17.61 12.99 -2.85
C ASP A 476 19.06 12.75 -3.28
N ILE A 477 19.76 11.85 -2.60
CA ILE A 477 21.18 11.59 -2.87
C ILE A 477 21.49 10.09 -2.87
N VAL A 478 22.57 9.74 -3.57
CA VAL A 478 23.22 8.44 -3.42
C VAL A 478 24.49 8.60 -2.59
N TRP A 479 24.54 7.94 -1.44
CA TRP A 479 25.66 7.99 -0.51
C TRP A 479 26.38 6.64 -0.44
N TYR A 480 27.66 6.63 -0.09
CA TYR A 480 28.45 5.40 -0.04
C TYR A 480 28.91 5.09 1.37
N GLU A 481 28.61 3.88 1.83
CA GLU A 481 28.85 3.46 3.21
C GLU A 481 29.71 2.22 3.27
N ASN A 482 30.59 2.14 4.27
CA ASN A 482 31.37 0.93 4.51
C ASN A 482 30.46 -0.21 4.97
N GLN A 483 30.49 -1.32 4.24
CA GLN A 483 29.79 -2.54 4.56
C GLN A 483 30.80 -3.68 4.68
N THR A 484 30.72 -4.43 5.77
CA THR A 484 31.51 -5.65 5.95
C THR A 484 30.63 -6.85 5.63
N VAL A 485 30.95 -7.53 4.54
CA VAL A 485 30.26 -8.74 4.08
C VAL A 485 31.19 -9.93 4.13
N GLU A 486 30.63 -11.13 4.28
CA GLU A 486 31.38 -12.36 4.10
C GLU A 486 31.00 -13.03 2.78
N LEU A 487 31.99 -13.27 1.93
CA LEU A 487 31.82 -13.88 0.61
C LEU A 487 32.78 -15.06 0.49
N ASN A 488 32.26 -16.25 0.20
CA ASN A 488 33.01 -17.50 0.12
C ASN A 488 33.91 -17.77 1.35
N GLY A 489 33.39 -17.51 2.56
CA GLY A 489 34.12 -17.73 3.81
C GLY A 489 35.21 -16.69 4.13
N LYS A 490 35.23 -15.54 3.41
CA LYS A 490 36.18 -14.46 3.63
C LYS A 490 35.46 -13.12 3.80
N GLN A 491 35.87 -12.34 4.80
CA GLN A 491 35.32 -11.00 5.03
C GLN A 491 35.94 -9.96 4.10
N TYR A 492 35.09 -9.08 3.58
CA TYR A 492 35.42 -7.92 2.76
C TYR A 492 34.73 -6.70 3.34
N THR A 493 35.48 -5.62 3.57
CA THR A 493 34.92 -4.29 3.85
C THR A 493 35.01 -3.46 2.58
N ALA A 494 33.86 -3.05 2.04
CA ALA A 494 33.76 -2.30 0.79
C ALA A 494 32.58 -1.33 0.84
N LEU A 495 32.58 -0.35 -0.06
CA LEU A 495 31.54 0.68 -0.12
C LEU A 495 30.29 0.18 -0.85
N MET A 496 29.12 0.51 -0.33
CA MET A 496 27.83 0.20 -0.94
C MET A 496 27.02 1.48 -1.16
N PRO A 497 26.37 1.66 -2.32
CA PRO A 497 25.49 2.80 -2.57
C PRO A 497 24.20 2.67 -1.74
N ARG A 498 23.82 3.78 -1.10
CA ARG A 498 22.63 3.97 -0.29
C ARG A 498 21.80 5.13 -0.80
N LEU A 499 20.52 4.90 -1.02
CA LEU A 499 19.58 5.95 -1.37
C LEU A 499 19.07 6.65 -0.11
N TYR A 500 19.20 7.98 -0.09
CA TYR A 500 18.60 8.85 0.90
C TYR A 500 17.64 9.82 0.22
N LEU A 501 16.39 9.86 0.69
CA LEU A 501 15.37 10.74 0.16
C LEU A 501 15.33 12.06 0.94
N ALA A 502 15.19 13.18 0.23
CA ALA A 502 14.97 14.48 0.82
C ALA A 502 13.52 14.67 1.29
N GLY A 503 13.32 15.62 2.19
CA GLY A 503 12.01 15.91 2.77
C GLY A 503 10.92 16.20 1.74
N ALA A 504 11.23 16.85 0.62
CA ALA A 504 10.26 17.16 -0.43
C ALA A 504 9.77 15.92 -1.20
N THR A 505 10.65 14.94 -1.46
CA THR A 505 10.29 13.68 -2.11
C THR A 505 9.45 12.82 -1.18
N LEU A 506 9.80 12.80 0.11
CA LEU A 506 9.00 12.14 1.15
C LEU A 506 7.62 12.78 1.32
N GLU A 507 7.56 14.12 1.30
CA GLU A 507 6.30 14.86 1.32
C GLU A 507 5.41 14.47 0.12
N ASP A 508 5.98 14.29 -1.07
CA ASP A 508 5.22 13.85 -2.24
C ASP A 508 4.69 12.40 -2.10
N LEU A 509 5.52 11.49 -1.57
CA LEU A 509 5.13 10.12 -1.26
C LEU A 509 4.04 10.05 -0.17
N SER A 510 4.04 11.01 0.77
CA SER A 510 3.05 11.11 1.86
C SER A 510 1.65 11.54 1.40
N LYS A 511 1.49 12.05 0.16
CA LYS A 511 0.22 12.60 -0.35
C LYS A 511 -0.88 11.58 -0.63
N THR A 512 -0.67 10.28 -0.37
CA THR A 512 -1.75 9.27 -0.45
C THR A 512 -1.86 8.43 0.84
N PRO A 513 -2.56 8.93 1.87
CA PRO A 513 -2.92 8.10 3.02
C PRO A 513 -3.78 6.89 2.60
N GLN A 514 -3.34 5.70 3.02
CA GLN A 514 -3.95 4.42 2.64
C GLN A 514 -4.84 3.80 3.69
N ALA A 515 -4.97 4.36 4.89
CA ALA A 515 -5.89 3.88 5.91
C ALA A 515 -6.08 4.96 6.97
N PHE A 516 -7.24 5.05 7.58
CA PHE A 516 -7.56 6.09 8.56
C PHE A 516 -7.96 5.49 9.90
N LEU A 517 -7.27 5.94 10.96
CA LEU A 517 -7.75 5.88 12.33
C LEU A 517 -8.08 7.31 12.76
N SER A 518 -9.32 7.57 13.18
CA SER A 518 -9.73 8.92 13.60
C SER A 518 -10.68 8.92 14.79
N ALA A 519 -10.41 9.80 15.76
CA ALA A 519 -11.31 10.06 16.89
C ALA A 519 -11.05 11.42 17.55
N GLN A 520 -11.81 11.78 18.58
CA GLN A 520 -11.40 12.87 19.48
C GLN A 520 -10.17 12.43 20.28
N ASN A 521 -10.23 11.24 20.90
CA ASN A 521 -9.12 10.61 21.61
C ASN A 521 -8.83 9.22 21.05
N ILE A 522 -7.56 8.89 20.88
CA ILE A 522 -7.08 7.59 20.39
C ILE A 522 -6.23 6.93 21.47
N THR A 523 -6.56 5.69 21.83
CA THR A 523 -5.73 4.83 22.68
C THR A 523 -5.45 3.52 21.95
N ILE A 524 -4.18 3.22 21.69
CA ILE A 524 -3.77 2.00 21.00
C ILE A 524 -2.75 1.26 21.86
N ASN A 525 -3.05 0.03 22.23
CA ASN A 525 -2.18 -0.83 23.03
C ASN A 525 -1.87 -2.12 22.26
N SER A 526 -0.60 -2.50 22.18
CA SER A 526 -0.18 -3.79 21.65
C SER A 526 0.88 -4.44 22.54
N ASN A 527 0.86 -5.76 22.72
CA ASN A 527 2.01 -6.44 23.34
C ASN A 527 3.16 -6.69 22.33
N GLY A 528 2.89 -6.55 21.03
CA GLY A 528 3.89 -6.68 19.96
C GLY A 528 4.09 -5.39 19.17
N THR A 529 4.05 -5.45 17.85
CA THR A 529 4.45 -4.35 16.97
C THR A 529 3.23 -3.59 16.42
N ILE A 530 3.32 -2.26 16.42
CA ILE A 530 2.38 -1.38 15.72
C ILE A 530 3.10 -0.81 14.49
N VAL A 531 2.48 -0.94 13.32
CA VAL A 531 2.94 -0.34 12.07
C VAL A 531 1.88 0.63 11.56
N ASN A 532 2.27 1.88 11.35
CA ASN A 532 1.43 2.89 10.71
C ASN A 532 2.07 3.38 9.42
N SER A 533 1.36 3.22 8.31
CA SER A 533 1.65 3.83 7.01
C SER A 533 0.44 4.58 6.44
N GLY A 534 -0.69 4.53 7.15
CA GLY A 534 -1.85 5.39 6.93
C GLY A 534 -1.80 6.66 7.79
N THR A 535 -2.98 7.23 8.02
CA THR A 535 -3.20 8.36 8.92
C THR A 535 -3.77 7.89 10.25
N ILE A 536 -3.17 8.35 11.35
CA ILE A 536 -3.74 8.33 12.69
C ILE A 536 -3.96 9.78 13.10
N THR A 537 -5.21 10.20 13.28
CA THR A 537 -5.55 11.59 13.57
C THR A 537 -6.51 11.71 14.74
N SER A 538 -6.10 12.43 15.78
CA SER A 538 -6.95 12.77 16.91
C SER A 538 -7.23 14.27 16.96
N GLN A 539 -8.36 14.67 17.56
CA GLN A 539 -8.61 16.08 17.87
C GLN A 539 -7.84 16.51 19.13
N ASP A 540 -7.77 15.62 20.13
CA ASP A 540 -7.16 15.88 21.44
C ASP A 540 -5.97 14.94 21.68
N ASP A 541 -6.19 13.80 22.34
CA ASP A 541 -5.09 12.95 22.80
C ASP A 541 -4.91 11.69 21.96
N THR A 542 -3.68 11.41 21.54
CA THR A 542 -3.26 10.10 21.02
C THR A 542 -2.29 9.44 22.00
N HIS A 543 -2.66 8.28 22.54
CA HIS A 543 -1.79 7.44 23.37
C HIS A 543 -1.54 6.09 22.69
N ILE A 544 -0.27 5.76 22.44
CA ILE A 544 0.13 4.48 21.84
C ILE A 544 1.14 3.79 22.75
N THR A 545 0.86 2.56 23.16
CA THR A 545 1.80 1.70 23.90
C THR A 545 2.04 0.39 23.14
N ALA A 546 3.30 0.02 22.89
CA ALA A 546 3.63 -1.23 22.19
C ALA A 546 4.99 -1.82 22.56
N SER A 547 5.31 -3.03 22.11
CA SER A 547 6.70 -3.51 22.12
C SER A 547 7.56 -2.70 21.15
N ASN A 548 7.07 -2.52 19.91
CA ASN A 548 7.66 -1.65 18.91
C ASN A 548 6.58 -0.78 18.25
N ILE A 549 6.91 0.48 17.96
CA ILE A 549 6.05 1.40 17.21
C ILE A 549 6.83 1.83 15.96
N THR A 550 6.31 1.53 14.78
CA THR A 550 6.86 1.95 13.49
C THR A 550 5.86 2.85 12.78
N ASN A 551 6.18 4.12 12.61
CA ASN A 551 5.48 5.03 11.70
C ASN A 551 6.29 5.08 10.40
N GLN A 552 5.81 4.44 9.34
CA GLN A 552 6.52 4.26 8.08
C GLN A 552 5.70 4.84 6.92
N ASN A 553 6.13 5.95 6.34
CA ASN A 553 5.35 6.71 5.34
C ASN A 553 3.95 7.14 5.83
N GLY A 554 3.70 7.01 7.13
CA GLY A 554 2.43 7.32 7.77
C GLY A 554 2.42 8.69 8.41
N VAL A 555 1.22 9.19 8.67
CA VAL A 555 0.98 10.49 9.31
C VAL A 555 0.30 10.26 10.65
N MET A 556 0.86 10.80 11.73
CA MET A 556 0.24 10.88 13.04
C MET A 556 0.02 12.34 13.42
N THR A 557 -1.23 12.74 13.65
CA THR A 557 -1.60 14.12 14.04
C THR A 557 -2.49 14.11 15.28
N GLY A 558 -2.36 15.13 16.14
CA GLY A 558 -3.17 15.29 17.34
C GLY A 558 -2.86 16.56 18.12
N ASN A 559 -3.65 16.90 19.14
CA ASN A 559 -3.30 17.99 20.05
C ASN A 559 -2.14 17.57 20.97
N ASN A 560 -2.25 16.40 21.60
CA ASN A 560 -1.16 15.75 22.31
C ASN A 560 -0.93 14.33 21.79
N ILE A 561 0.33 13.94 21.62
CA ILE A 561 0.72 12.60 21.20
C ILE A 561 1.67 12.02 22.26
N ASN A 562 1.37 10.83 22.77
CA ASN A 562 2.19 10.07 23.72
C ASN A 562 2.45 8.66 23.19
N LEU A 563 3.66 8.43 22.68
CA LEU A 563 4.13 7.14 22.16
C LEU A 563 5.07 6.47 23.16
N ASN A 564 4.74 5.26 23.60
CA ASN A 564 5.45 4.49 24.61
C ASN A 564 5.78 3.08 24.07
N ALA A 565 6.91 2.94 23.39
CA ALA A 565 7.42 1.65 22.96
C ALA A 565 8.29 1.00 24.06
N GLN A 566 8.22 -0.32 24.24
CA GLN A 566 9.09 -1.03 25.19
C GLN A 566 10.52 -1.16 24.65
N ASN A 567 10.67 -1.32 23.34
CA ASN A 567 11.95 -1.52 22.68
C ASN A 567 12.22 -0.38 21.69
N THR A 568 11.59 -0.38 20.52
CA THR A 568 11.90 0.57 19.45
C THR A 568 10.70 1.43 19.08
N LEU A 569 10.92 2.75 18.99
CA LEU A 569 10.04 3.67 18.28
C LEU A 569 10.79 4.15 17.03
N LEU A 570 10.31 3.73 15.85
CA LEU A 570 10.86 4.07 14.55
C LEU A 570 9.86 4.96 13.81
N ASN A 571 10.19 6.24 13.63
CA ASN A 571 9.58 7.06 12.59
C ASN A 571 10.47 6.97 11.35
N GLN A 572 9.94 6.50 10.24
CA GLN A 572 10.65 6.32 8.98
C GLN A 572 9.83 6.95 7.87
N SER A 573 10.34 7.98 7.21
CA SER A 573 9.65 8.58 6.05
C SER A 573 8.25 9.11 6.35
N GLY A 574 7.90 9.24 7.63
CA GLY A 574 6.56 9.57 8.10
C GLY A 574 6.56 10.79 9.00
N ASP A 575 5.38 11.33 9.25
CA ASP A 575 5.18 12.53 10.05
C ASP A 575 4.51 12.20 11.38
N ILE A 576 5.05 12.77 12.47
CA ILE A 576 4.41 12.76 13.79
C ILE A 576 4.34 14.20 14.29
N THR A 577 3.14 14.78 14.23
CA THR A 577 2.90 16.19 14.54
C THR A 577 1.90 16.32 15.68
N ALA A 578 2.31 16.96 16.77
CA ALA A 578 1.42 17.35 17.87
C ALA A 578 1.32 18.87 17.95
N VAL A 579 0.12 19.41 18.21
CA VAL A 579 -0.10 20.86 18.37
C VAL A 579 0.50 21.38 19.68
N ASN A 580 0.37 20.62 20.78
CA ASN A 580 0.78 21.02 22.11
C ASN A 580 1.92 20.15 22.67
N ASN A 581 1.65 18.88 23.00
CA ASN A 581 2.66 18.01 23.60
C ASN A 581 2.96 16.78 22.74
N LEU A 582 4.24 16.56 22.42
CA LEU A 582 4.75 15.30 21.88
C LEU A 582 5.63 14.60 22.93
N LYS A 583 5.22 13.43 23.41
CA LYS A 583 5.97 12.60 24.36
C LYS A 583 6.34 11.28 23.69
N LEU A 584 7.64 10.99 23.63
CA LEU A 584 8.18 9.76 23.05
C LEU A 584 9.00 9.02 24.12
N LYS A 585 8.71 7.74 24.34
CA LYS A 585 9.43 6.87 25.27
C LYS A 585 9.72 5.53 24.61
N ALA A 586 10.99 5.14 24.55
CA ALA A 586 11.45 3.83 24.10
C ALA A 586 12.86 3.55 24.62
N LYS A 587 13.36 2.31 24.49
CA LYS A 587 14.81 2.04 24.63
C LYS A 587 15.58 2.65 23.48
N THR A 588 15.04 2.53 22.26
CA THR A 588 15.60 3.07 21.02
C THR A 588 14.56 3.94 20.33
N ILE A 589 14.90 5.21 20.10
CA ILE A 589 14.08 6.13 19.32
C ILE A 589 14.84 6.49 18.03
N ALA A 590 14.29 6.08 16.91
CA ALA A 590 14.77 6.37 15.57
C ALA A 590 13.77 7.26 14.85
N ASN A 591 14.26 8.35 14.28
CA ASN A 591 13.53 9.18 13.34
C ASN A 591 14.42 9.29 12.11
N ILE A 592 14.03 8.63 11.04
CA ILE A 592 14.79 8.47 9.80
C ILE A 592 13.88 8.86 8.63
N ALA A 593 14.50 9.34 7.56
CA ALA A 593 13.82 9.63 6.31
C ALA A 593 13.44 8.36 5.57
#